data_AF-A0A4V2LQ64-F1
#
_entry.id   AF-A0A4V2LQ64-F1
#
_cell.length_a   1.000
_cell.length_b   1.000
_cell.length_c   1.000
_cell.angle_alpha   90.00
_cell.angle_beta   90.00
_cell.angle_gamma   90.00
#
_symmetry.space_group_name_H-M   'P 1'
#
loop_
_entity.id
_entity.type
_entity.pdbx_description
1 polymer ?
#
loop_
_entity_poly.entity_id
_entity_poly.type
_entity_poly.pdbx_seq_one_letter_code
_entity_poly.pdbx_strand_id
1 'polypeptide(L)' 'MTDWSQLIKDLQDKKKGNMTQQQIAESVPCSQNYISDLKTGKKGKRLSYEIADGLKRLHKEKIHPHNEGDE' A
#
# COMPACT_ATOMS: atom_id res chain seq x y z
N MET A 1 -13.76 5.06 -4.35
CA MET A 1 -12.86 4.27 -5.21
C MET A 1 -11.48 4.34 -4.55
N THR A 2 -10.79 3.24 -4.33
CA THR A 2 -9.49 3.28 -3.62
C THR A 2 -8.37 3.59 -4.61
N ASP A 3 -7.71 4.73 -4.46
CA ASP A 3 -6.54 5.11 -5.25
C ASP A 3 -5.29 4.36 -4.78
N TRP A 4 -5.10 3.15 -5.29
CA TRP A 4 -3.91 2.33 -5.01
C TRP A 4 -2.61 3.05 -5.34
N SER A 5 -2.60 3.85 -6.40
CA SER A 5 -1.47 4.69 -6.77
C SER A 5 -1.10 5.67 -5.66
N GLN A 6 -2.10 6.28 -5.03
CA GLN A 6 -1.88 7.24 -3.96
C GLN A 6 -1.42 6.54 -2.68
N LEU A 7 -2.04 5.40 -2.33
CA LEU A 7 -1.66 4.58 -1.19
C LEU A 7 -0.19 4.14 -1.27
N ILE A 8 0.26 3.67 -2.44
CA ILE A 8 1.67 3.29 -2.63
C ILE A 8 2.59 4.51 -2.56
N LYS A 9 2.23 5.64 -3.19
CA LYS A 9 3.02 6.87 -3.07
C LYS A 9 3.20 7.26 -1.60
N ASP A 10 2.18 7.07 -0.79
CA ASP A 10 2.20 7.42 0.62
C ASP A 10 3.09 6.49 1.45
N LEU A 11 3.02 5.19 1.17
CA LEU A 11 3.93 4.20 1.76
C LEU A 11 5.40 4.45 1.36
N GLN A 12 5.63 4.93 0.14
CA GLN A 12 6.96 5.31 -0.35
C GLN A 12 7.44 6.68 0.12
N ASP A 13 6.55 7.50 0.66
CA ASP A 13 6.89 8.85 1.07
C ASP A 13 7.83 8.81 2.28
N LYS A 14 8.98 9.47 2.16
CA LYS A 14 10.03 9.47 3.20
C LYS A 14 9.58 10.07 4.52
N LYS A 15 8.56 10.93 4.53
CA LYS A 15 8.03 11.56 5.74
C LYS A 15 6.93 10.74 6.40
N LYS A 16 6.38 9.75 5.69
CA LYS A 16 5.29 8.90 6.17
C LYS A 16 5.76 7.45 6.27
N GLY A 17 5.59 6.65 5.22
CA GLY A 17 5.90 5.22 5.28
C GLY A 17 7.40 4.89 5.15
N ASN A 18 8.16 5.70 4.40
CA ASN A 18 9.58 5.48 4.09
C ASN A 18 9.92 4.04 3.65
N MET A 19 9.01 3.40 2.90
CA MET A 19 9.19 2.03 2.41
C MET A 19 9.57 2.01 0.93
N THR A 20 10.41 1.06 0.55
CA THR A 20 10.67 0.80 -0.88
C THR A 20 9.56 -0.06 -1.49
N GLN A 21 9.46 -0.10 -2.83
CA GLN A 21 8.49 -0.99 -3.51
C GLN A 21 8.72 -2.46 -3.17
N GLN A 22 9.98 -2.83 -2.94
CA GLN A 22 10.37 -4.17 -2.52
C GLN A 22 9.83 -4.46 -1.12
N GLN A 23 10.04 -3.57 -0.15
CA GLN A 23 9.53 -3.77 1.21
C GLN A 23 8.00 -3.82 1.28
N ILE A 24 7.31 -3.02 0.46
CA ILE A 24 5.84 -3.09 0.34
C ILE A 24 5.42 -4.45 -0.23
N ALA A 25 6.15 -4.96 -1.24
CA ALA A 25 5.92 -6.28 -1.85
C ALA A 25 6.32 -7.46 -0.95
N GLU A 26 7.23 -7.26 -0.01
CA GLU A 26 7.53 -8.24 1.04
C GLU A 26 6.44 -8.26 2.12
N SER A 27 5.87 -7.09 2.44
CA SER A 27 4.81 -6.94 3.45
C SER A 27 3.45 -7.43 2.94
N VAL A 28 3.21 -7.30 1.63
CA VAL A 28 2.00 -7.77 0.96
C VAL A 28 2.44 -8.80 -0.05
N PRO A 29 2.05 -10.09 0.05
CA PRO A 29 2.63 -11.22 -0.70
C PRO A 29 2.42 -11.07 -2.22
N CYS A 30 3.23 -10.21 -2.84
CA CYS A 30 3.12 -9.79 -4.23
C CYS A 30 4.51 -9.43 -4.75
N SER A 31 4.63 -9.21 -6.05
CA SER A 31 5.93 -8.88 -6.66
C SER A 31 6.17 -7.36 -6.68
N GLN A 32 7.42 -6.91 -6.65
CA GLN A 32 7.76 -5.49 -6.83
C GLN A 32 7.13 -4.88 -8.11
N ASN A 33 7.10 -5.65 -9.20
CA ASN A 33 6.44 -5.24 -10.45
C ASN A 33 4.94 -4.99 -10.25
N TYR A 34 4.30 -5.78 -9.39
CA TYR A 34 2.89 -5.61 -9.02
C TYR A 34 2.64 -4.24 -8.37
N ILE A 35 3.52 -3.83 -7.46
CA ILE A 35 3.48 -2.51 -6.81
C ILE A 35 3.71 -1.39 -7.85
N SER A 36 4.60 -1.60 -8.82
CA SER A 36 4.84 -0.64 -9.91
C SER A 36 3.61 -0.48 -10.83
N ASP A 37 2.98 -1.58 -11.23
CA ASP A 37 1.74 -1.58 -12.02
C ASP A 37 0.57 -0.93 -11.27
N LEU A 38 0.48 -1.15 -9.95
CA LEU A 38 -0.48 -0.48 -9.09
C LEU A 38 -0.22 1.03 -9.02
N LYS A 39 1.04 1.42 -8.81
CA LYS A 39 1.45 2.84 -8.74
C LYS A 39 1.12 3.59 -10.02
N THR A 40 1.35 2.96 -11.17
CA THR A 40 1.09 3.56 -12.50
C THR A 40 -0.38 3.48 -12.93
N GLY A 41 -1.25 2.85 -12.14
CA GLY A 41 -2.68 2.71 -12.45
C GLY A 41 -2.98 1.65 -13.52
N LYS A 42 -1.97 0.91 -14.00
CA LYS A 42 -2.13 -0.18 -14.97
C LYS A 42 -3.04 -1.30 -14.47
N LYS A 43 -3.10 -1.50 -13.14
CA LYS A 43 -3.90 -2.56 -12.50
C LYS A 43 -5.29 -2.12 -12.03
N GLY A 44 -5.90 -1.19 -12.75
CA GLY A 44 -7.12 -0.46 -12.36
C GLY A 44 -8.46 -1.21 -12.29
N LYS A 45 -8.56 -2.55 -12.29
CA LYS A 45 -9.89 -3.20 -12.21
C LYS A 45 -10.05 -4.43 -11.30
N ARG A 46 -9.02 -5.23 -11.01
CA ARG A 46 -9.14 -6.39 -10.10
C ARG A 46 -7.84 -6.64 -9.35
N LEU A 47 -7.77 -6.14 -8.11
CA LEU A 47 -6.80 -6.62 -7.14
C LEU A 47 -7.35 -7.86 -6.44
N SER A 48 -6.49 -8.81 -6.09
CA SER A 48 -6.87 -9.86 -5.14
C SER A 48 -7.21 -9.20 -3.80
N TYR A 49 -8.25 -9.69 -3.14
CA TYR A 49 -8.68 -9.18 -1.84
C TYR A 49 -7.53 -9.18 -0.83
N GLU A 50 -6.71 -10.23 -0.81
CA GLU A 50 -5.54 -10.36 0.07
C GLU A 50 -4.52 -9.23 -0.12
N ILE A 51 -4.23 -8.85 -1.38
CA ILE A 51 -3.30 -7.75 -1.67
C ILE A 51 -3.95 -6.41 -1.30
N ALA A 52 -5.25 -6.27 -1.57
CA ALA A 52 -5.98 -5.06 -1.28
C ALA A 52 -6.07 -4.79 0.22
N ASP A 53 -6.38 -5.83 0.99
CA ASP A 53 -6.43 -5.80 2.44
C ASP A 53 -5.03 -5.56 3.03
N GLY A 54 -4.02 -6.32 2.58
CA GLY A 54 -2.64 -6.16 3.03
C GLY A 54 -2.08 -4.76 2.80
N LEU A 55 -2.34 -4.15 1.63
CA LEU A 55 -1.92 -2.77 1.33
C LEU A 55 -2.62 -1.75 2.24
N LYS A 56 -3.93 -1.90 2.46
CA LYS A 56 -4.68 -1.02 3.35
C LYS A 56 -4.17 -1.12 4.79
N ARG A 57 -3.91 -2.34 5.26
CA ARG A 57 -3.39 -2.59 6.60
C ARG A 57 -2.01 -1.98 6.77
N LEU A 58 -1.09 -2.26 5.83
CA LEU A 58 0.25 -1.70 5.83
C LEU A 58 0.24 -0.17 5.82
N HIS A 59 -0.63 0.44 5.01
CA HIS A 59 -0.79 1.89 4.97
C HIS A 59 -1.30 2.46 6.29
N LYS A 60 -2.28 1.80 6.91
CA LYS A 60 -2.78 2.20 8.24
C LYS A 60 -1.67 2.09 9.28
N GLU A 61 -0.96 0.97 9.34
CA GLU A 61 0.13 0.73 10.30
C GLU A 61 1.29 1.74 10.15
N LYS A 62 1.65 2.11 8.92
CA LYS A 62 2.80 2.98 8.65
C LYS A 62 2.49 4.47 8.68
N ILE A 63 1.31 4.87 8.22
CA ILE A 63 0.96 6.30 8.04
C ILE A 63 0.05 6.79 9.15
N HIS A 64 -0.74 5.91 9.75
CA HIS A 64 -1.52 6.18 10.95
C HIS A 64 -1.07 5.27 12.11
N PRO A 65 0.18 5.39 12.59
CA PRO A 65 0.64 4.65 13.76
C PRO A 65 -0.07 5.07 15.07
N HIS A 66 -0.94 6.08 15.02
CA HIS A 66 -1.68 6.61 16.17
C HIS A 66 -3.16 6.80 15.81
N ASN A 67 -3.92 5.69 15.72
CA ASN A 67 -5.37 5.69 15.92
C ASN A 67 -5.83 4.23 16.18
N GLU A 68 -5.31 3.66 17.26
CA GLU A 68 -6.06 2.69 18.04
C GLU A 68 -6.75 3.49 19.15
N GLY A 69 -8.08 3.46 19.20
CA GLY A 69 -8.91 4.16 20.19
C GLY A 69 -9.54 5.45 19.67
N ASP A 70 -10.76 5.37 19.13
CA ASP A 70 -11.97 5.78 19.87
C ASP A 70 -13.21 5.52 18.98
N GLU A 71 -14.09 4.68 19.55
CA GLU A 71 -15.54 4.48 19.30
C GLU A 71 -16.06 3.96 17.95
#